data_AF-A0A1V9RUD3-F1
#
_entry.id   AF-A0A1V9RUD3-F1
#
_cell.length_a   1.000
_cell.length_b   1.000
_cell.length_c   1.000
_cell.angle_alpha   90.00
_cell.angle_beta   90.00
_cell.angle_gamma   90.00
#
_symmetry.space_group_name_H-M   'P 1'
#
loop_
_entity.id
_entity.type
_entity.pdbx_description
1 polymer ?
#
loop_
_entity_poly.entity_id
_entity_poly.type
_entity_poly.pdbx_seq_one_letter_code
_entity_poly.pdbx_strand_id
1 'polypeptide(L)'
;MKSSFRKEGYLIYTSIYFLMFFLMIFLGQTLLFKWQILAYSREVNYYRARVMYEVVKRKNCDSENFNYGKVMWDKERRKYIIILKNGREYQFK
;
A
#
# COMPACT_ATOMS: atom_id res chain seq x y z
N MET A 1 1.13 26.84 53.22
CA MET A 1 0.55 26.51 51.91
C MET A 1 1.64 26.48 50.83
N LYS A 2 2.30 25.34 50.60
CA LYS A 2 3.24 25.14 49.45
C LYS A 2 3.10 23.74 48.82
N SER A 3 2.22 22.90 49.38
CA SER A 3 2.07 21.47 49.05
C SER A 3 1.08 21.21 47.90
N SER A 4 -0.03 21.96 47.83
CA SER A 4 -1.05 21.80 46.77
C SER A 4 -0.51 22.16 45.39
N PHE A 5 0.17 23.30 45.26
CA PHE A 5 0.78 23.76 44.01
C PHE A 5 1.77 22.75 43.42
N ARG A 6 2.53 22.05 44.27
CA ARG A 6 3.51 21.04 43.82
C ARG A 6 2.81 19.76 43.33
N LYS A 7 1.67 19.40 43.94
CA LYS A 7 0.84 18.25 43.50
C LYS A 7 0.10 18.56 42.20
N GLU A 8 -0.46 19.76 42.06
CA GLU A 8 -1.12 20.22 40.82
C GLU A 8 -0.14 20.28 39.65
N GLY A 9 1.07 20.79 39.86
CA GLY A 9 2.14 20.76 38.85
C GLY A 9 2.46 19.32 38.41
N TYR A 10 2.67 18.40 39.36
CA TYR A 10 2.91 16.98 39.04
C TYR A 10 1.76 16.34 38.25
N LEU A 11 0.51 16.67 38.58
CA LEU A 11 -0.69 16.18 37.89
C LEU A 11 -0.75 16.68 36.44
N ILE A 12 -0.39 17.95 36.20
CA ILE A 12 -0.31 18.53 34.86
C ILE A 12 0.82 17.87 34.06
N TYR A 13 2.03 17.74 34.63
CA TYR A 13 3.15 17.10 33.94
C TYR A 13 2.85 15.66 33.56
N THR A 14 2.31 14.85 34.49
CA THR A 14 1.96 13.46 34.21
C THR A 14 0.86 13.34 33.15
N SER A 15 -0.13 14.25 33.15
CA SER A 15 -1.17 14.29 32.12
C SER A 15 -0.60 14.64 30.74
N ILE A 16 0.38 15.55 30.66
CA ILE A 16 1.07 15.89 29.40
C ILE A 16 1.85 14.69 28.87
N TYR A 17 2.63 14.01 29.71
CA TYR A 17 3.38 12.82 29.28
C TYR A 17 2.46 11.68 28.85
N PHE A 18 1.34 11.49 29.55
CA PHE A 18 0.31 10.54 29.15
C PHE A 18 -0.26 10.88 27.77
N LEU A 19 -0.62 12.15 27.53
CA LEU A 19 -1.13 12.58 26.22
C LEU A 19 -0.09 12.41 25.11
N MET A 20 1.17 12.75 25.37
CA MET A 20 2.27 12.55 24.42
C MET A 20 2.46 11.07 24.06
N PHE A 21 2.33 10.18 25.04
CA PHE A 21 2.41 8.74 24.84
C PHE A 21 1.29 8.23 23.92
N PHE A 22 0.04 8.63 24.15
CA PHE A 22 -1.07 8.28 23.26
C PHE A 22 -0.86 8.83 21.85
N LEU A 23 -0.40 10.07 21.73
CA LEU A 23 -0.12 10.69 20.43
C LEU A 23 0.95 9.90 19.66
N MET A 24 1.99 9.42 20.35
CA MET A 24 3.02 8.56 19.76
C MET A 24 2.45 7.21 19.30
N ILE A 25 1.56 6.59 20.07
CA ILE A 25 0.87 5.35 19.67
C ILE A 25 0.03 5.59 18.41
N PHE A 26 -0.79 6.64 18.37
CA PHE A 26 -1.64 6.95 17.22
C PHE A 26 -0.81 7.24 15.97
N LEU A 27 0.30 7.96 16.09
CA LEU A 27 1.24 8.19 14.99
C LEU A 27 1.84 6.86 14.49
N GLY A 28 2.28 6.00 15.40
CA GLY A 28 2.81 4.67 15.07
C GLY A 28 1.81 3.82 14.30
N GLN A 29 0.56 3.75 14.78
CA GLN A 29 -0.51 3.01 14.10
C GLN A 29 -0.84 3.59 12.73
N THR A 30 -0.88 4.91 12.59
CA THR A 30 -1.16 5.58 11.31
C THR A 30 -0.09 5.24 10.26
N LEU A 31 1.18 5.23 10.67
CA LEU A 31 2.27 4.83 9.79
C LEU A 31 2.13 3.37 9.37
N LEU A 32 1.95 2.45 10.32
CA LEU A 32 1.77 1.02 10.03
C LEU A 32 0.60 0.77 9.09
N PHE A 33 -0.53 1.45 9.30
CA PHE A 33 -1.71 1.33 8.44
C PHE A 33 -1.43 1.80 7.00
N LYS A 34 -0.70 2.91 6.83
CA LYS A 34 -0.27 3.37 5.50
C LYS A 34 0.62 2.34 4.81
N TRP A 35 1.56 1.73 5.53
CA TRP A 35 2.42 0.67 4.99
C TRP A 35 1.62 -0.56 4.57
N GLN A 36 0.65 -0.99 5.38
CA GLN A 36 -0.25 -2.10 5.05
C GLN A 36 -1.07 -1.83 3.80
N ILE A 37 -1.66 -0.63 3.65
CA ILE A 37 -2.41 -0.24 2.45
C ILE A 37 -1.51 -0.28 1.21
N LEU A 38 -0.27 0.21 1.31
CA LEU A 38 0.67 0.18 0.19
C LEU A 38 1.05 -1.25 -0.21
N ALA A 39 1.25 -2.13 0.77
CA ALA A 39 1.52 -3.55 0.52
C ALA A 39 0.31 -4.23 -0.15
N TYR A 40 -0.89 -4.04 0.40
CA TYR A 40 -2.12 -4.59 -0.15
C TYR A 40 -2.40 -4.08 -1.58
N SER A 41 -2.16 -2.79 -1.84
CA SER A 41 -2.26 -2.21 -3.18
C SER A 41 -1.28 -2.86 -4.16
N ARG A 42 -0.04 -3.17 -3.75
CA ARG A 42 0.92 -3.91 -4.60
C ARG A 42 0.41 -5.30 -4.93
N GLU A 43 -0.13 -6.00 -3.96
CA GLU A 43 -0.67 -7.35 -4.12
C GLU A 43 -1.89 -7.36 -5.05
N VAL A 44 -2.85 -6.45 -4.84
CA VAL A 44 -4.02 -6.31 -5.73
C VAL A 44 -3.60 -5.99 -7.16
N ASN A 45 -2.62 -5.10 -7.35
CA ASN A 45 -2.10 -4.79 -8.68
C ASN A 45 -1.45 -6.01 -9.35
N TYR A 46 -0.68 -6.80 -8.59
CA TYR A 46 -0.09 -8.04 -9.09
C TYR A 46 -1.17 -9.05 -9.53
N TYR A 47 -2.20 -9.28 -8.71
CA TYR A 47 -3.28 -10.20 -9.06
C TYR A 47 -4.09 -9.71 -10.26
N ARG A 48 -4.35 -8.40 -10.37
CA ARG A 48 -4.98 -7.82 -11.57
C ARG A 48 -4.16 -8.10 -12.82
N ALA A 49 -2.86 -7.86 -12.78
CA ALA A 49 -1.98 -8.13 -13.91
C ALA A 49 -1.95 -9.62 -14.26
N ARG A 50 -1.93 -10.50 -13.26
CA ARG A 50 -1.97 -11.96 -13.44
C ARG A 50 -3.27 -12.42 -14.11
N VAL A 51 -4.42 -11.89 -13.71
CA VAL A 51 -5.70 -12.22 -14.35
C VAL A 51 -5.72 -11.76 -15.81
N MET A 52 -5.25 -10.54 -16.10
CA MET A 52 -5.15 -10.06 -17.48
C MET A 52 -4.24 -10.95 -18.33
N TYR A 53 -3.09 -11.36 -17.79
CA TYR A 53 -2.20 -12.33 -18.44
C TYR A 53 -2.90 -13.66 -18.75
N GLU A 54 -3.57 -14.27 -17.76
CA GLU A 54 -4.25 -15.54 -17.94
C GLU A 54 -5.35 -15.46 -19.00
N VAL A 55 -6.10 -14.36 -19.05
CA VAL A 55 -7.13 -14.14 -20.07
C VAL A 55 -6.52 -14.06 -21.46
N VAL A 56 -5.48 -13.25 -21.66
CA VAL A 56 -4.81 -13.08 -22.95
C VAL A 56 -4.15 -14.36 -23.42
N LYS A 57 -3.45 -15.06 -22.51
CA LYS A 57 -2.83 -16.36 -22.80
C LYS A 57 -3.86 -17.40 -23.24
N ARG A 58 -5.03 -17.46 -22.59
CA ARG A 58 -6.12 -18.37 -22.97
C ARG A 58 -6.77 -18.01 -24.30
N LYS A 59 -6.88 -16.71 -24.60
CA LYS A 59 -7.37 -16.21 -25.90
C LYS A 59 -6.35 -16.38 -27.02
N ASN A 60 -5.10 -16.69 -26.70
CA ASN A 60 -3.99 -16.82 -27.63
C ASN A 60 -3.82 -15.57 -28.53
N CYS A 61 -3.91 -14.39 -27.91
CA CYS A 61 -3.73 -13.11 -28.59
C CYS A 61 -2.41 -12.44 -28.18
N ASP A 62 -1.79 -11.75 -29.13
CA ASP A 62 -0.54 -11.03 -28.90
C ASP A 62 -0.76 -9.74 -28.08
N SER A 63 -1.98 -9.18 -28.05
CA SER A 63 -2.28 -8.00 -27.24
C SER A 63 -3.76 -7.87 -26.94
N GLU A 64 -4.09 -7.28 -25.80
CA GLU A 64 -5.46 -6.93 -25.46
C GLU A 64 -5.51 -5.73 -24.50
N ASN A 65 -6.49 -4.85 -24.71
CA ASN A 65 -6.78 -3.72 -23.84
C ASN A 65 -7.91 -4.08 -22.88
N PHE A 66 -7.68 -3.83 -21.59
CA PHE A 66 -8.66 -4.00 -20.53
C PHE A 66 -8.97 -2.64 -19.90
N ASN A 67 -10.11 -2.56 -19.21
CA ASN A 67 -10.42 -1.38 -18.38
C ASN A 67 -9.39 -1.13 -17.26
N TYR A 68 -8.54 -2.10 -16.92
CA TYR A 68 -7.53 -2.00 -15.87
C TYR A 68 -6.11 -1.74 -16.40
N GLY A 69 -5.89 -1.84 -17.70
CA GLY A 69 -4.56 -1.73 -18.32
C GLY A 69 -4.50 -2.41 -19.68
N LYS A 70 -3.31 -2.59 -20.23
CA LYS A 70 -3.08 -3.30 -21.49
C LYS A 70 -2.09 -4.44 -21.30
N VAL A 71 -2.21 -5.47 -22.13
CA VAL A 71 -1.28 -6.60 -22.21
C VAL A 71 -0.69 -6.64 -23.61
N MET A 72 0.61 -6.88 -23.70
CA MET A 72 1.35 -6.98 -24.97
C MET A 72 2.33 -8.14 -24.88
N TRP A 73 2.35 -9.01 -25.88
CA TRP A 73 3.32 -10.07 -26.04
C TRP A 73 4.58 -9.50 -26.68
N ASP A 74 5.67 -9.53 -25.93
CA ASP A 74 7.00 -9.19 -26.41
C ASP A 74 7.63 -10.44 -27.03
N LYS A 75 7.67 -10.46 -28.36
CA LYS A 75 8.22 -11.58 -29.16
C LYS A 75 9.72 -11.76 -28.96
N GLU A 76 10.46 -10.68 -28.73
CA GLU A 76 11.91 -10.72 -28.53
C GLU A 76 12.25 -11.34 -27.17
N ARG A 77 11.55 -10.89 -26.13
CA ARG A 77 11.78 -11.36 -24.76
C ARG A 77 11.01 -12.63 -24.41
N ARG A 78 10.10 -13.07 -25.28
CA ARG A 78 9.16 -14.20 -25.07
C ARG A 78 8.41 -14.06 -23.74
N LYS A 79 7.84 -12.90 -23.50
CA LYS A 79 7.11 -12.57 -22.27
C LYS A 79 5.90 -11.68 -22.56
N TYR A 80 4.86 -11.83 -21.76
CA TYR A 80 3.76 -10.87 -21.71
C TYR A 80 4.13 -9.70 -20.81
N ILE A 81 4.01 -8.50 -21.33
CA ILE A 81 4.15 -7.22 -20.63
C ILE A 81 2.76 -6.68 -20.35
N ILE A 82 2.46 -6.48 -19.07
CA ILE A 82 1.17 -5.94 -18.61
C ILE A 82 1.45 -4.55 -18.04
N ILE A 83 0.80 -3.54 -18.62
CA ILE A 83 0.88 -2.15 -18.17
C ILE A 83 -0.47 -1.77 -17.57
N LEU A 84 -0.52 -1.64 -16.25
CA LEU A 84 -1.72 -1.21 -15.54
C LEU A 84 -1.97 0.30 -15.75
N LYS A 85 -3.21 0.75 -15.56
CA LYS A 85 -3.58 2.19 -15.67
C LYS A 85 -2.81 3.11 -14.74
N ASN A 86 -2.31 2.60 -13.62
CA ASN A 86 -1.46 3.35 -12.69
C ASN A 86 0.01 3.43 -13.14
N GLY A 87 0.33 2.98 -14.36
CA GLY A 87 1.67 3.00 -14.94
C GLY A 87 2.58 1.86 -14.45
N ARG A 88 2.10 0.97 -13.58
CA ARG A 88 2.92 -0.16 -13.13
C ARG A 88 2.98 -1.24 -14.19
N GLU A 89 4.19 -1.75 -14.39
CA GLU A 89 4.47 -2.81 -15.33
C GLU A 89 4.73 -4.14 -14.62
N TYR A 90 4.19 -5.20 -15.19
CA TYR A 90 4.41 -6.56 -14.74
C TYR A 90 4.78 -7.43 -15.94
N GLN A 91 5.64 -8.42 -15.72
CA GLN A 91 6.09 -9.33 -16.77
C GLN A 91 5.80 -10.77 -16.36
N PHE A 92 5.19 -11.53 -17.27
CA PHE A 92 4.91 -12.95 -17.11
C PHE A 92 5.45 -13.70 -18.33
N LYS A 93 5.87 -14.95 -18.13
CA LYS A 93 6.33 -15.82 -19.22
C LYS A 93 5.15 -16.44 -19.95
#